data_AF-A0A7R9KUF8-F1
#
_entry.id   AF-A0A7R9KUF8-F1
#
_cell.length_a   1.000
_cell.length_b   1.000
_cell.length_c   1.000
_cell.angle_alpha   90.00
_cell.angle_beta   90.00
_cell.angle_gamma   90.00
#
_symmetry.space_group_name_H-M   'P 1'
#
loop_
_entity.id
_entity.type
_entity.pdbx_description
1 polymer ?
#
loop_
_entity_poly.entity_id
_entity_poly.type
_entity_poly.pdbx_seq_one_letter_code
_entity_poly.pdbx_strand_id
1 'polypeptide(L)'
;MRDFLDDFESHPSYYRRIETTVILEDGSQMNPWIYFLLDFKPELLDLVTYEDYNSYGDHGLPYVEREKGIAEFVGKGQTVDKWPLVISSKYNIPYLLNKKDFGKRICGEIYSVDDKMRDFLDDFESHPSYYRRIETTVILEDGSQMNPWMYFLLDFKPELLDLVTYEDYNSYGDHGLPYVESEQTSSIDDMNG
;
A
#
# COMPACT_ATOMS: atom_id res chain seq x y z
N MET A 1 14.06 -11.67 10.61
CA MET A 1 14.02 -12.26 9.25
C MET A 1 12.83 -13.19 9.08
N ARG A 2 12.54 -14.10 10.03
CA ARG A 2 11.35 -14.95 10.00
C ARG A 2 10.04 -14.15 10.07
N ASP A 3 9.92 -13.25 11.05
CA ASP A 3 8.69 -12.45 11.23
C ASP A 3 8.43 -11.52 10.04
N PHE A 4 9.50 -10.96 9.46
CA PHE A 4 9.43 -10.18 8.22
C PHE A 4 8.89 -11.00 7.05
N LEU A 5 9.29 -12.27 6.90
CA LEU A 5 8.79 -13.13 5.82
C LEU A 5 7.36 -13.57 6.08
N ASP A 6 6.97 -13.77 7.34
CA ASP A 6 5.57 -14.06 7.69
C ASP A 6 4.67 -12.86 7.37
N ASP A 7 5.10 -11.64 7.68
CA ASP A 7 4.39 -10.41 7.33
C ASP A 7 4.36 -10.19 5.81
N PHE A 8 5.49 -10.37 5.11
CA PHE A 8 5.60 -10.20 3.65
C PHE A 8 4.71 -11.19 2.88
N GLU A 9 4.70 -12.46 3.30
CA GLU A 9 3.91 -13.52 2.66
C GLU A 9 2.48 -13.61 3.23
N SER A 10 2.06 -12.63 4.05
CA SER A 10 0.70 -12.60 4.65
C SER A 10 0.33 -13.90 5.37
N HIS A 11 1.28 -14.49 6.10
CA HIS A 11 1.09 -15.68 6.92
C HIS A 11 0.44 -15.32 8.27
N PRO A 12 -0.55 -16.08 8.77
CA PRO A 12 -1.16 -17.29 8.21
C PRO A 12 -2.41 -17.05 7.35
N SER A 13 -2.75 -15.79 7.06
CA SER A 13 -4.01 -15.42 6.41
C SER A 13 -4.15 -15.86 4.95
N TYR A 14 -3.08 -15.80 4.15
CA TYR A 14 -3.15 -16.08 2.71
C TYR A 14 -2.25 -17.25 2.33
N TYR A 15 -0.97 -17.17 2.71
CA TYR A 15 -0.08 -18.32 2.62
C TYR A 15 0.12 -18.98 3.98
N ARG A 16 -0.05 -20.30 4.03
CA ARG A 16 0.34 -21.07 5.20
C ARG A 16 1.75 -21.59 5.04
N ARG A 17 2.59 -21.24 6.00
CA ARG A 17 3.94 -21.73 6.10
C ARG A 17 3.95 -23.18 6.57
N ILE A 18 4.61 -24.04 5.81
CA ILE A 18 4.83 -25.45 6.12
C ILE A 18 6.34 -25.69 6.06
N GLU A 19 6.88 -26.30 7.10
CA GLU A 19 8.24 -26.82 7.06
C GLU A 19 8.21 -28.16 6.33
N THR A 20 8.98 -28.27 5.25
CA THR A 20 9.06 -29.51 4.47
C THR A 20 10.50 -29.82 4.13
N THR A 21 10.81 -31.10 3.92
CA THR A 21 12.15 -31.53 3.52
C THR A 21 12.30 -31.37 2.02
N VAL A 22 13.28 -30.56 1.61
CA VAL A 22 13.72 -30.38 0.24
C VAL A 22 15.06 -31.08 0.06
N ILE A 23 15.17 -31.86 -1.02
CA ILE A 23 16.41 -32.50 -1.44
C ILE A 23 17.07 -31.57 -2.46
N LEU A 24 18.29 -31.14 -2.16
CA LEU A 24 19.10 -30.33 -3.04
C LEU A 24 19.73 -31.18 -4.15
N GLU A 25 20.20 -30.52 -5.22
CA GLU A 25 20.83 -31.19 -6.36
C GLU A 25 22.06 -32.02 -5.99
N ASP A 26 22.78 -31.61 -4.94
CA ASP A 26 23.93 -32.34 -4.39
C ASP A 26 23.54 -33.53 -3.50
N GLY A 27 22.24 -33.81 -3.37
CA GLY A 27 21.67 -34.88 -2.55
C GLY A 27 21.58 -34.55 -1.05
N SER A 28 22.01 -33.36 -0.63
CA SER A 28 21.81 -32.89 0.74
C SER A 28 20.34 -32.56 1.00
N GLN A 29 19.94 -32.60 2.27
CA GLN A 29 18.57 -32.29 2.70
C GLN A 29 18.57 -31.01 3.51
N MET A 30 17.57 -30.18 3.27
CA MET A 30 17.23 -29.06 4.14
C MET A 30 15.74 -29.02 4.40
N ASN A 31 15.36 -28.39 5.53
CA ASN A 31 13.97 -28.21 5.91
C ASN A 31 13.60 -26.72 5.81
N PRO A 32 13.40 -26.17 4.59
CA PRO A 32 12.95 -24.80 4.45
C PRO A 32 11.49 -24.66 4.89
N TRP A 33 11.15 -23.42 5.21
CA TRP A 33 9.77 -23.00 5.37
C TRP A 33 9.25 -22.55 4.00
N ILE A 34 8.22 -23.23 3.50
CA ILE A 34 7.58 -22.92 2.23
C ILE A 34 6.17 -22.40 2.51
N TYR A 35 5.78 -21.33 1.82
CA TYR A 35 4.49 -20.68 1.95
C TYR A 35 3.54 -21.24 0.88
N PHE A 36 2.49 -21.93 1.31
CA PHE A 36 1.50 -22.55 0.42
C PHE A 36 0.20 -21.76 0.40
N LEU A 37 -0.30 -21.49 -0.81
CA LEU A 37 -1.64 -20.94 -0.99
C LEU A 37 -2.65 -22.03 -0.66
N LEU A 38 -3.43 -21.84 0.41
CA LEU A 38 -4.40 -22.85 0.84
C LEU A 38 -5.75 -22.69 0.14
N ASP A 39 -6.18 -21.44 -0.02
CA ASP A 39 -7.48 -21.10 -0.60
C ASP A 39 -7.27 -20.57 -2.01
N PHE A 40 -7.24 -21.48 -2.98
CA PHE A 40 -7.13 -21.16 -4.40
C PHE A 40 -8.39 -21.59 -5.15
N LYS A 41 -8.70 -20.86 -6.23
CA LYS A 41 -9.79 -21.20 -7.14
C LYS A 41 -9.51 -22.57 -7.79
N PRO A 42 -10.42 -23.56 -7.71
CA PRO A 42 -10.18 -24.91 -8.25
C PRO A 42 -9.74 -24.92 -9.71
N GLU A 43 -10.17 -23.94 -10.51
CA GLU A 43 -9.80 -23.76 -11.91
C GLU A 43 -8.30 -23.48 -12.11
N LEU A 44 -7.56 -23.08 -11.07
CA LEU A 44 -6.09 -22.97 -11.14
C LEU A 44 -5.41 -24.34 -11.30
N LEU A 45 -6.08 -25.44 -10.93
CA LEU A 45 -5.57 -26.80 -11.16
C LEU A 45 -5.65 -27.22 -12.63
N ASP A 46 -6.46 -26.52 -13.43
CA ASP A 46 -6.56 -26.76 -14.87
C ASP A 46 -5.46 -26.01 -15.65
N LEU A 47 -4.67 -25.17 -14.98
CA LEU A 47 -3.53 -24.49 -15.57
C LEU A 47 -2.35 -25.46 -15.76
N VAL A 48 -1.51 -25.15 -16.74
CA VAL A 48 -0.27 -25.88 -16.98
C VAL A 48 0.63 -25.75 -15.75
N THR A 49 0.99 -26.89 -15.15
CA THR A 49 1.95 -26.95 -14.05
C THR A 49 3.37 -26.98 -14.60
N TYR A 50 4.27 -26.22 -13.98
CA TYR A 50 5.67 -26.17 -14.36
C TYR A 50 6.54 -26.78 -13.26
N GLU A 51 7.52 -27.60 -13.64
CA GLU A 51 8.48 -28.21 -12.72
C GLU A 51 9.58 -27.23 -12.28
N ASP A 52 9.75 -26.12 -13.01
CA ASP A 52 10.72 -25.08 -12.74
C ASP A 52 10.09 -23.70 -13.00
N TYR A 53 10.18 -22.81 -12.01
CA TYR A 53 9.82 -21.40 -12.15
C TYR A 53 11.09 -20.60 -12.37
N ASN A 54 11.35 -20.28 -13.64
CA ASN A 54 12.42 -19.37 -14.03
C ASN A 54 11.80 -17.99 -14.32
N SER A 55 12.23 -16.93 -13.63
CA SER A 55 11.81 -15.55 -13.88
C SER A 55 11.98 -15.06 -15.33
N TYR A 56 12.70 -15.81 -16.17
CA TYR A 56 12.91 -15.59 -17.61
C TYR A 56 12.29 -16.69 -18.50
N GLY A 57 11.38 -17.51 -17.97
CA GLY A 57 10.75 -18.60 -18.71
C GLY A 57 9.78 -18.13 -19.80
N ASP A 58 9.44 -19.04 -20.72
CA ASP A 58 8.51 -18.80 -21.85
C ASP A 58 7.03 -18.59 -21.41
N HIS A 59 6.77 -18.40 -20.11
CA HIS A 59 5.45 -18.09 -19.57
C HIS A 59 5.04 -16.61 -19.74
N GLY A 60 5.92 -15.75 -20.26
CA GLY A 60 5.60 -14.35 -20.60
C GLY A 60 5.30 -13.45 -19.39
N LEU A 61 5.65 -13.88 -18.17
CA LEU A 61 5.49 -13.14 -16.92
C LEU A 61 6.86 -12.88 -16.29
N PRO A 62 7.75 -12.10 -16.94
CA PRO A 62 9.06 -11.83 -16.37
C PRO A 62 8.90 -11.16 -15.01
N TYR A 63 9.66 -11.63 -14.03
CA TYR A 63 9.71 -10.99 -12.72
C TYR A 63 10.28 -9.58 -12.91
N VAL A 64 9.43 -8.56 -12.82
CA VAL A 64 9.89 -7.16 -12.85
C VAL A 64 10.36 -6.82 -11.45
N GLU A 65 11.67 -6.78 -11.27
CA GLU A 65 12.28 -6.18 -10.09
C GLU A 65 11.82 -4.71 -10.05
N ARG A 66 10.85 -4.39 -9.20
CA ARG A 66 10.42 -3.01 -8.96
C ARG A 66 11.55 -2.35 -8.17
N GLU A 67 12.60 -1.92 -8.85
CA GLU A 67 13.52 -0.94 -8.31
C GLU A 67 12.69 0.32 -7.99
N LYS A 68 12.20 0.41 -6.76
CA LYS A 68 11.59 1.62 -6.23
C LYS A 68 12.65 2.71 -6.33
N GLY A 69 12.31 3.85 -6.94
CA GLY A 69 13.25 4.97 -7.07
C GLY A 69 13.72 5.52 -5.72
N ILE A 70 14.44 6.62 -5.72
CA ILE A 70 14.98 7.22 -4.51
C ILE A 70 13.89 8.06 -3.81
N ALA A 71 13.81 7.94 -2.47
CA ALA A 71 13.03 8.83 -1.60
C ALA A 71 13.88 9.24 -0.38
N GLU A 72 14.20 10.53 -0.29
CA GLU A 72 15.01 11.10 0.80
C GLU A 72 14.13 11.97 1.70
N PHE A 73 14.17 11.73 3.01
CA PHE A 73 13.44 12.52 3.98
C PHE A 73 13.98 13.95 4.05
N VAL A 74 13.09 14.94 3.88
CA VAL A 74 13.42 16.37 3.95
C VAL A 74 13.08 16.95 5.32
N GLY A 75 11.91 16.61 5.85
CA GLY A 75 11.43 17.16 7.12
C GLY A 75 9.95 16.91 7.36
N LYS A 76 9.46 17.39 8.51
CA LYS A 76 8.03 17.43 8.82
C LYS A 76 7.48 18.83 8.58
N GLY A 77 6.20 18.90 8.22
CA GLY A 77 5.53 20.17 8.00
C GLY A 77 4.02 20.07 8.11
N GLN A 78 3.38 21.23 8.04
CA GLN A 78 1.93 21.39 8.09
C GLN A 78 1.42 22.26 6.94
N THR A 79 0.29 21.88 6.33
CA THR A 79 -0.34 22.68 5.27
C THR A 79 -0.77 24.06 5.79
N VAL A 80 -0.62 25.10 4.95
CA VAL A 80 -1.13 26.45 5.25
C VAL A 80 -2.65 26.47 5.25
N ASP A 81 -3.22 25.86 4.21
CA ASP A 81 -4.66 25.75 3.98
C ASP A 81 -5.23 24.55 4.74
N LYS A 82 -6.54 24.59 5.01
CA LYS A 82 -7.25 23.45 5.63
C LYS A 82 -7.76 22.50 4.56
N TRP A 83 -7.66 21.21 4.85
CA TRP A 83 -8.17 20.13 4.03
C TRP A 83 -8.88 19.06 4.88
N PRO A 84 -9.93 18.39 4.37
CA PRO A 84 -10.57 17.29 5.06
C PRO A 84 -9.76 16.02 4.80
N LEU A 85 -9.00 15.59 5.80
CA LEU A 85 -8.42 14.25 5.87
C LEU A 85 -9.39 13.39 6.67
N VAL A 86 -10.04 12.43 6.00
CA VAL A 86 -11.06 11.56 6.59
C VAL A 86 -10.63 10.11 6.46
N ILE A 87 -11.03 9.27 7.42
CA ILE A 87 -10.84 7.83 7.32
C ILE A 87 -12.17 7.24 6.88
N SER A 88 -12.19 6.54 5.75
CA SER A 88 -13.42 5.95 5.22
C SER A 88 -13.16 4.58 4.58
N SER A 89 -14.23 3.83 4.33
CA SER A 89 -14.29 2.42 3.87
C SER A 89 -14.08 1.35 4.95
N LYS A 90 -14.43 0.10 4.62
CA LYS A 90 -14.18 -1.11 5.43
C LYS A 90 -12.70 -1.37 5.72
N TYR A 91 -11.81 -0.57 5.10
CA TYR A 91 -10.36 -0.73 5.13
C TYR A 91 -9.62 0.40 5.88
N ASN A 92 -10.36 1.35 6.46
CA ASN A 92 -9.78 2.51 7.15
C ASN A 92 -8.77 3.29 6.30
N ILE A 93 -9.05 3.43 4.99
CA ILE A 93 -8.17 4.16 4.08
C ILE A 93 -8.30 5.66 4.39
N PRO A 94 -7.18 6.37 4.60
CA PRO A 94 -7.20 7.83 4.70
C PRO A 94 -7.45 8.44 3.32
N TYR A 95 -8.42 9.34 3.24
CA TYR A 95 -8.71 10.14 2.06
C TYR A 95 -8.45 11.60 2.36
N LEU A 96 -7.54 12.21 1.62
CA LEU A 96 -7.39 13.66 1.58
C LEU A 96 -8.31 14.22 0.50
N LEU A 97 -9.42 14.83 0.90
CA LEU A 97 -10.44 15.30 -0.02
C LEU A 97 -10.06 16.66 -0.61
N ASN A 98 -10.27 16.87 -1.91
CA ASN A 98 -10.02 18.16 -2.55
C ASN A 98 -11.12 19.20 -2.22
N LYS A 99 -11.20 19.59 -0.95
CA LYS A 99 -12.07 20.68 -0.48
C LYS A 99 -11.27 21.66 0.37
N LYS A 100 -10.69 22.64 -0.32
CA LYS A 100 -9.92 23.71 0.31
C LYS A 100 -10.74 24.45 1.36
N ASP A 101 -10.07 24.90 2.42
CA ASP A 101 -10.61 25.69 3.53
C ASP A 101 -11.65 24.96 4.40
N PHE A 102 -11.67 23.62 4.33
CA PHE A 102 -12.52 22.76 5.16
C PHE A 102 -11.66 21.73 5.90
N GLY A 103 -12.12 21.24 7.05
CA GLY A 103 -11.38 20.27 7.86
C GLY A 103 -10.25 20.93 8.66
N LYS A 104 -9.03 20.42 8.54
CA LYS A 104 -7.91 20.79 9.40
C LYS A 104 -6.64 21.04 8.60
N ARG A 105 -5.62 21.63 9.23
CA ARG A 105 -4.30 21.73 8.62
C ARG A 105 -3.61 20.39 8.76
N ILE A 106 -3.08 19.87 7.66
CA ILE A 106 -2.57 18.50 7.60
C ILE A 106 -1.08 18.51 7.91
N CYS A 107 -0.69 17.77 8.93
CA CYS A 107 0.68 17.46 9.29
C CYS A 107 1.15 16.23 8.50
N GLY A 108 2.41 16.22 8.11
CA GLY A 108 2.99 15.07 7.41
C GLY A 108 4.50 15.21 7.19
N GLU A 109 5.04 14.19 6.54
CA GLU A 109 6.46 14.10 6.18
C GLU A 109 6.65 14.49 4.71
N ILE A 110 7.73 15.23 4.43
CA ILE A 110 8.10 15.69 3.10
C ILE A 110 9.30 14.84 2.65
N TYR A 111 9.19 14.30 1.44
CA TYR A 111 10.25 13.52 0.80
C TYR A 111 10.65 14.15 -0.52
N SER A 112 11.97 14.19 -0.79
CA SER A 112 12.53 14.46 -2.10
C SER A 112 12.62 13.14 -2.84
N VAL A 113 11.97 13.05 -4.01
CA VAL A 113 11.89 11.82 -4.79
C VAL A 113 12.43 12.03 -6.19
N ASP A 114 13.04 11.00 -6.77
CA ASP A 114 13.40 11.01 -8.19
C ASP A 114 12.19 10.75 -9.09
N ASP A 115 12.35 10.95 -10.41
CA ASP A 115 11.27 10.72 -11.37
C ASP A 115 10.75 9.28 -11.33
N LYS A 116 11.61 8.29 -11.03
CA LYS A 116 11.23 6.88 -10.99
C LYS A 116 10.31 6.56 -9.80
N MET A 117 10.64 7.09 -8.61
CA MET A 117 9.80 6.98 -7.42
C MET A 117 8.50 7.76 -7.61
N ARG A 118 8.58 8.94 -8.24
CA ARG A 118 7.39 9.74 -8.55
C ARG A 118 6.41 8.97 -9.45
N ASP A 119 6.90 8.38 -10.54
CA ASP A 119 6.06 7.64 -11.48
C ASP A 119 5.47 6.38 -10.82
N PHE A 120 6.25 5.71 -9.96
CA PHE A 120 5.74 4.61 -9.11
C PHE A 120 4.60 5.06 -8.18
N LEU A 121 4.73 6.23 -7.54
CA LEU A 121 3.69 6.78 -6.66
C LEU A 121 2.44 7.17 -7.46
N ASP A 122 2.60 7.74 -8.64
CA ASP A 122 1.47 8.06 -9.52
C ASP A 122 0.70 6.79 -9.91
N ASP A 123 1.40 5.70 -10.27
CA ASP A 123 0.77 4.41 -10.55
C ASP A 123 0.09 3.81 -9.31
N PHE A 124 0.77 3.85 -8.15
CA PHE A 124 0.28 3.30 -6.88
C PHE A 124 -1.02 4.00 -6.42
N GLU A 125 -1.07 5.32 -6.53
CA GLU A 125 -2.22 6.13 -6.16
C GLU A 125 -3.29 6.18 -7.27
N SER A 126 -3.11 5.43 -8.36
CA SER A 126 -4.00 5.46 -9.53
C SER A 126 -4.21 6.89 -10.05
N HIS A 127 -3.14 7.69 -10.08
CA HIS A 127 -3.14 9.02 -10.69
C HIS A 127 -3.24 8.91 -12.22
N PRO A 128 -4.01 9.77 -12.91
CA PRO A 128 -4.90 10.82 -12.42
C PRO A 128 -6.37 10.40 -12.25
N SER A 129 -6.66 9.10 -12.30
CA SER A 129 -8.03 8.57 -12.39
C SER A 129 -8.73 8.46 -11.03
N TYR A 130 -7.99 8.14 -9.96
CA TYR A 130 -8.53 8.06 -8.59
C TYR A 130 -8.06 9.23 -7.73
N TYR A 131 -6.75 9.35 -7.52
CA TYR A 131 -6.16 10.53 -6.88
C TYR A 131 -5.55 11.50 -7.89
N ARG A 132 -5.54 12.79 -7.56
CA ARG A 132 -4.82 13.80 -8.33
C ARG A 132 -3.73 14.43 -7.49
N ARG A 133 -2.53 14.48 -8.04
CA ARG A 133 -1.40 15.18 -7.44
C ARG A 133 -1.55 16.70 -7.61
N ILE A 134 -1.47 17.45 -6.51
CA ILE A 134 -1.61 18.92 -6.46
C ILE A 134 -0.49 19.51 -5.59
N GLU A 135 0.21 20.53 -6.09
CA GLU A 135 1.17 21.29 -5.28
C GLU A 135 0.44 22.04 -4.17
N THR A 136 0.85 21.81 -2.93
CA THR A 136 0.20 22.38 -1.76
C THR A 136 1.23 23.06 -0.88
N THR A 137 0.93 24.28 -0.45
CA THR A 137 1.85 25.04 0.41
C THR A 137 1.89 24.47 1.82
N VAL A 138 3.10 24.13 2.26
CA VAL A 138 3.42 23.54 3.56
C VAL A 138 4.47 24.39 4.26
N ILE A 139 4.30 24.60 5.56
CA ILE A 139 5.30 25.20 6.45
C ILE A 139 6.02 24.07 7.18
N LEU A 140 7.33 23.99 7.02
CA LEU A 140 8.19 23.03 7.72
C LEU A 140 8.40 23.43 9.19
N GLU A 141 8.88 22.49 10.00
CA GLU A 141 9.18 22.73 11.42
C GLU A 141 10.22 23.85 11.65
N ASP A 142 11.11 24.09 10.69
CA ASP A 142 12.09 25.19 10.74
C ASP A 142 11.50 26.55 10.32
N GLY A 143 10.21 26.60 9.99
CA GLY A 143 9.47 27.78 9.55
C GLY A 143 9.62 28.10 8.06
N SER A 144 10.40 27.32 7.31
CA SER A 144 10.50 27.49 5.85
C SER A 144 9.23 27.02 5.14
N GLN A 145 8.98 27.58 3.95
CA GLN A 145 7.82 27.26 3.14
C GLN A 145 8.23 26.43 1.92
N MET A 146 7.51 25.35 1.66
CA MET A 146 7.66 24.51 0.47
C MET A 146 6.30 24.25 -0.19
N ASN A 147 6.33 23.83 -1.46
CA ASN A 147 5.14 23.41 -2.20
C ASN A 147 5.29 21.94 -2.64
N PRO A 148 5.29 20.97 -1.71
CA PRO A 148 5.29 19.56 -2.08
C PRO A 148 4.02 19.17 -2.83
N TRP A 149 4.15 18.08 -3.59
CA TRP A 149 3.04 17.42 -4.22
C TRP A 149 2.28 16.54 -3.22
N MET A 150 0.95 16.68 -3.17
CA MET A 150 0.06 15.85 -2.35
C MET A 150 -1.03 15.22 -3.21
N TYR A 151 -1.48 14.01 -2.86
CA TYR A 151 -2.53 13.29 -3.58
C TYR A 151 -3.90 13.57 -2.98
N PHE A 152 -4.82 14.08 -3.80
CA PHE A 152 -6.18 14.42 -3.39
C PHE A 152 -7.22 13.59 -4.12
N LEU A 153 -8.25 13.15 -3.39
CA LEU A 153 -9.45 12.58 -3.98
C LEU A 153 -10.35 13.73 -4.45
N LEU A 154 -10.61 13.80 -5.75
CA LEU A 154 -11.37 14.90 -6.35
C LEU A 154 -12.87 14.59 -6.40
N ASP A 155 -13.21 13.44 -6.96
CA ASP A 155 -14.59 13.01 -7.17
C ASP A 155 -15.07 12.18 -5.98
N PHE A 156 -15.24 12.85 -4.84
CA PHE A 156 -15.67 12.22 -3.59
C PHE A 156 -17.17 12.40 -3.35
N LYS A 157 -17.76 11.41 -2.68
CA LYS A 157 -19.15 11.45 -2.21
C LYS A 157 -19.33 12.54 -1.14
N PRO A 158 -20.33 13.45 -1.24
CA PRO A 158 -20.50 14.55 -0.29
C PRO A 158 -20.59 14.11 1.18
N GLU A 159 -21.13 12.92 1.43
CA GLU A 159 -21.29 12.34 2.77
C GLU A 159 -19.94 12.10 3.47
N LEU A 160 -18.83 12.02 2.72
CA LEU A 160 -17.49 11.92 3.30
C LEU A 160 -17.10 13.18 4.09
N LEU A 161 -17.74 14.32 3.82
CA LEU A 161 -17.50 15.57 4.56
C LEU A 161 -18.13 15.59 5.94
N ASP A 162 -19.07 14.68 6.22
CA ASP A 162 -19.70 14.54 7.53
C ASP A 162 -18.86 13.67 8.48
N LEU A 163 -17.80 13.04 7.97
CA LEU A 163 -16.88 12.23 8.75
C LEU A 163 -15.96 13.09 9.63
N VAL A 164 -15.40 12.45 10.66
CA VAL A 164 -14.37 13.07 11.51
C VAL A 164 -13.15 13.39 10.65
N THR A 165 -12.63 14.61 10.84
CA THR A 165 -11.42 15.08 10.16
C THR A 165 -10.23 15.02 11.09
N TYR A 166 -9.09 14.65 10.52
CA TYR A 166 -7.83 14.44 11.24
C TYR A 166 -6.78 15.48 10.81
N GLU A 167 -5.87 15.82 11.72
CA GLU A 167 -4.71 16.69 11.44
C GLU A 167 -3.52 15.87 10.93
N ASP A 168 -3.43 14.62 11.33
CA ASP A 168 -2.35 13.71 11.00
C ASP A 168 -2.97 12.32 10.82
N TYR A 169 -2.44 11.57 9.87
CA TYR A 169 -2.77 10.16 9.71
C TYR A 169 -1.56 9.33 10.12
N ASN A 170 -1.75 8.56 11.18
CA ASN A 170 -0.82 7.55 11.62
C ASN A 170 -1.59 6.24 11.71
N SER A 171 -1.28 5.25 10.87
CA SER A 171 -1.94 3.94 10.92
C SER A 171 -1.94 3.29 12.31
N TYR A 172 -1.05 3.69 13.23
CA TYR A 172 -1.01 3.24 14.63
C TYR A 172 -1.31 4.36 15.65
N GLY A 173 -1.93 5.44 15.20
CA GLY A 173 -2.27 6.59 16.02
C GLY A 173 -3.50 6.36 16.90
N ASP A 174 -3.78 7.35 17.76
CA ASP A 174 -4.83 7.30 18.78
C ASP A 174 -6.26 7.16 18.23
N HIS A 175 -6.43 7.20 16.90
CA HIS A 175 -7.72 6.93 16.26
C HIS A 175 -8.08 5.43 16.23
N GLY A 176 -7.15 4.51 16.49
CA GLY A 176 -7.43 3.08 16.64
C GLY A 176 -7.95 2.39 15.36
N LEU A 177 -7.65 2.96 14.18
CA LEU A 177 -8.08 2.48 12.87
C LEU A 177 -6.84 2.19 12.00
N PRO A 178 -6.21 1.02 12.13
CA PRO A 178 -5.09 0.67 11.28
C PRO A 178 -5.53 0.52 9.82
N TYR A 179 -4.66 0.97 8.92
CA TYR A 179 -4.78 0.72 7.48
C TYR A 179 -4.93 -0.78 7.23
N VAL A 180 -5.91 -1.15 6.41
CA VAL A 180 -6.13 -2.53 5.96
C VAL A 180 -5.94 -2.53 4.44
N GLU A 181 -4.99 -3.31 3.93
CA GLU A 181 -4.77 -3.40 2.49
C GLU A 181 -6.00 -3.99 1.76
N SER A 182 -6.30 -3.46 0.58
CA SER A 182 -7.46 -3.82 -0.23
C SER A 182 -7.49 -5.28 -0.70
N GLU A 183 -6.37 -6.01 -0.56
CA GLU A 183 -6.23 -7.42 -0.93
C GLU A 183 -6.74 -8.38 0.16
N GLN A 184 -7.08 -7.88 1.37
CA GLN A 184 -7.55 -8.70 2.50
C GLN A 184 -9.05 -9.06 2.49
N THR A 185 -9.81 -8.80 1.42
CA THR A 185 -11.29 -9.01 1.44
C THR A 185 -11.89 -9.65 0.20
N SER A 186 -11.10 -10.21 -0.71
CA SER A 186 -11.68 -11.12 -1.73
C SER A 186 -12.24 -12.42 -1.12
N SER A 187 -12.12 -12.63 0.19
CA SER A 187 -12.56 -13.84 0.89
C SER A 187 -13.69 -13.67 1.93
N ILE A 188 -14.30 -12.48 2.10
CA ILE A 188 -15.36 -12.30 3.13
C ILE A 188 -16.78 -12.13 2.55
N ASP A 189 -16.94 -11.85 1.26
CA ASP A 189 -18.29 -11.59 0.69
C ASP A 189 -19.04 -12.83 0.16
N ASP A 190 -18.55 -14.08 0.39
CA ASP A 190 -19.29 -15.32 0.08
C ASP A 190 -19.71 -16.10 1.34
N MET A 191 -20.27 -15.44 2.36
CA MET A 191 -21.17 -16.09 3.34
C MET A 191 -22.16 -15.09 3.94
N ASN A 192 -23.09 -14.59 3.12
CA ASN A 192 -24.46 -14.30 3.53
C ASN A 192 -25.32 -14.06 2.27
N GLY A 193 -25.70 -15.17 1.64
CA GLY A 193 -26.80 -15.30 0.69
C GLY A 193 -27.52 -16.61 0.95
#